data_AF-A0A1S3JIL9-F1
#
_entry.id   AF-A0A1S3JIL9-F1
#
_cell.length_a   1.000
_cell.length_b   1.000
_cell.length_c   1.000
_cell.angle_alpha   90.00
_cell.angle_beta   90.00
_cell.angle_gamma   90.00
#
_symmetry.space_group_name_H-M   'P 1'
#
loop_
_entity.id
_entity.type
_entity.pdbx_description
1 polymer ?
#
loop_
_entity_poly.entity_id
_entity_poly.type
_entity_poly.pdbx_seq_one_letter_code
_entity_poly.pdbx_strand_id
1 'polypeptide(L)'
;MEGDWVTTGVVVSKSETRLSGNGKNFVIWKLSDLEDCDKIVSFFLFGEVYKHLWKTETGKVIAVLNPSIMPVSEKKQNSFDVSFTVDNYQKVMILGMSKDMGRCRAKTKSGQDCSNFINKSQGEFCTYHVQYGYKKTCSQRVELQAR
;
A
#
# COMPACT_ATOMS: atom_id res chain seq x y z
N MET A 1 11.73 -9.70 -16.39
CA MET A 1 12.70 -8.61 -16.18
C MET A 1 14.05 -9.27 -16.00
N GLU A 2 14.93 -9.17 -16.98
CA GLU A 2 16.35 -9.51 -16.81
C GLU A 2 17.09 -8.22 -16.43
N GLY A 3 17.83 -8.23 -15.32
CA GLY A 3 18.62 -7.09 -14.84
C GLY A 3 18.54 -6.89 -13.33
N ASP A 4 19.57 -6.24 -12.78
CA ASP A 4 19.58 -5.76 -11.40
C ASP A 4 18.74 -4.48 -11.31
N TRP A 5 17.71 -4.47 -10.46
CA TRP A 5 16.83 -3.34 -10.26
C TRP A 5 16.42 -3.18 -8.80
N VAL A 6 16.12 -1.93 -8.43
CA VAL A 6 15.64 -1.56 -7.10
C VAL A 6 14.31 -0.86 -7.26
N THR A 7 13.41 -1.11 -6.33
CA THR A 7 12.21 -0.30 -6.14
C THR A 7 12.13 0.21 -4.72
N THR A 8 11.38 1.29 -4.52
CA THR A 8 11.18 1.91 -3.21
C THR A 8 9.69 2.11 -2.96
N GLY A 9 9.30 2.06 -1.70
CA GLY A 9 7.93 2.34 -1.32
C GLY A 9 7.78 2.48 0.19
N VAL A 10 6.62 2.95 0.61
CA VAL A 10 6.25 3.10 2.01
C VAL A 10 5.36 1.94 2.43
N VAL A 11 5.65 1.35 3.59
CA VAL A 11 4.80 0.30 4.19
C VAL A 11 3.49 0.92 4.67
N VAL A 12 2.46 0.93 3.82
CA VAL A 12 1.18 1.60 4.11
C VAL A 12 0.25 0.76 4.98
N SER A 13 0.36 -0.57 4.94
CA SER A 13 -0.35 -1.46 5.87
C SER A 13 0.35 -2.82 5.99
N LYS A 14 0.08 -3.52 7.08
CA LYS A 14 0.60 -4.87 7.35
C LYS A 14 -0.55 -5.81 7.69
N SER A 15 -0.50 -7.05 7.18
CA SER A 15 -1.43 -8.09 7.61
C SER A 15 -1.10 -8.62 9.00
N GLU A 16 -2.04 -9.34 9.62
CA GLU A 16 -1.68 -10.27 10.69
C GLU A 16 -0.73 -11.37 10.19
N THR A 17 -0.04 -12.04 11.10
CA THR A 17 0.76 -13.22 10.78
C THR A 17 -0.16 -14.32 10.26
N ARG A 18 0.21 -14.89 9.12
CA ARG A 18 -0.52 -15.97 8.45
C ARG A 18 0.35 -17.22 8.34
N LEU A 19 -0.29 -18.37 8.15
CA LEU A 19 0.39 -19.64 7.88
C LEU A 19 0.40 -19.92 6.38
N SER A 20 1.57 -20.20 5.82
CA SER A 20 1.71 -20.68 4.45
C SER A 20 1.29 -22.15 4.34
N GLY A 21 1.16 -22.67 3.11
CA GLY A 21 0.75 -24.06 2.87
C GLY A 21 1.67 -25.13 3.50
N ASN A 22 2.90 -24.77 3.86
CA ASN A 22 3.86 -25.62 4.58
C ASN A 22 3.91 -25.33 6.10
N GLY A 23 2.92 -24.64 6.65
CA GLY A 23 2.80 -24.35 8.09
C GLY A 23 3.77 -23.30 8.63
N LYS A 24 4.47 -22.55 7.77
CA LYS A 24 5.40 -21.50 8.20
C LYS A 24 4.69 -20.15 8.31
N ASN A 25 5.11 -19.34 9.28
CA ASN A 25 4.60 -17.99 9.44
C ASN A 25 5.10 -17.07 8.33
N PHE A 26 4.21 -16.18 7.87
CA PHE A 26 4.52 -15.12 6.92
C PHE A 26 3.66 -13.89 7.19
N VAL A 27 4.08 -12.74 6.64
CA VAL A 27 3.30 -11.50 6.70
C VAL A 27 3.26 -10.84 5.33
N ILE A 28 2.20 -10.10 5.04
CA ILE A 28 2.06 -9.32 3.81
C ILE A 28 2.15 -7.84 4.17
N TRP A 29 3.07 -7.13 3.51
CA TRP A 29 3.11 -5.68 3.50
C TRP A 29 2.43 -5.16 2.25
N LYS A 30 1.63 -4.11 2.40
CA LYS A 30 1.16 -3.30 1.29
C LYS A 30 2.09 -2.11 1.16
N LEU A 31 2.61 -1.88 -0.05
CA LEU A 31 3.52 -0.81 -0.37
C LEU A 31 2.87 0.16 -1.36
N SER A 32 3.14 1.45 -1.20
CA SER A 32 2.79 2.50 -2.15
C SER A 32 3.96 3.48 -2.27
N ASP A 33 4.14 4.08 -3.43
CA ASP A 33 5.08 5.19 -3.66
C ASP A 33 4.55 6.53 -3.15
N LEU A 34 3.29 6.58 -2.70
CA LEU A 34 2.54 7.76 -2.28
C LEU A 34 2.25 8.78 -3.40
N GLU A 35 2.53 8.46 -4.66
CA GLU A 35 2.15 9.31 -5.79
C GLU A 35 0.70 9.00 -6.22
N ASP A 36 0.39 7.72 -6.39
CA ASP A 36 -0.96 7.21 -6.60
C ASP A 36 -1.35 6.31 -5.43
N CYS A 37 -2.05 6.88 -4.45
CA CYS A 37 -2.45 6.17 -3.23
C CYS A 37 -3.47 5.03 -3.47
N ASP A 38 -4.03 4.91 -4.68
CA ASP A 38 -4.89 3.78 -5.04
C ASP A 38 -4.08 2.60 -5.61
N LYS A 39 -2.83 2.84 -6.03
CA LYS A 39 -1.90 1.80 -6.48
C LYS A 39 -1.11 1.23 -5.30
N ILE A 40 -1.25 -0.07 -5.12
CA ILE A 40 -0.61 -0.81 -4.04
C ILE A 40 0.03 -2.07 -4.58
N VAL A 41 1.24 -2.36 -4.12
CA VAL A 41 1.95 -3.61 -4.38
C VAL A 41 2.01 -4.44 -3.10
N SER A 42 1.80 -5.74 -3.21
CA SER A 42 1.87 -6.66 -2.06
C SER A 42 3.25 -7.32 -1.95
N PHE A 43 3.96 -7.07 -0.86
CA PHE A 43 5.22 -7.72 -0.55
C PHE A 43 4.99 -8.84 0.48
N PHE A 44 5.26 -10.08 0.06
CA PHE A 44 5.16 -11.26 0.92
C PHE A 44 6.51 -11.56 1.56
N LEU A 45 6.55 -11.55 2.88
CA LEU A 45 7.73 -11.85 3.67
C LEU A 45 7.60 -13.26 4.22
N PHE A 46 8.42 -14.19 3.71
CA PHE A 46 8.47 -15.58 4.15
C PHE A 46 9.79 -15.88 4.89
N GLY A 47 9.82 -16.99 5.65
CA GLY A 47 11.07 -17.57 6.15
C GLY A 47 11.95 -16.59 6.94
N GLU A 48 13.22 -16.46 6.56
CA GLU A 48 14.16 -15.54 7.22
C GLU A 48 13.78 -14.07 7.04
N VAL A 49 13.20 -13.69 5.90
CA VAL A 49 12.69 -12.33 5.65
C VAL A 49 11.59 -11.99 6.65
N TYR A 50 10.65 -12.92 6.87
CA TYR A 50 9.63 -12.79 7.91
C TYR A 50 10.27 -12.60 9.28
N LYS A 51 11.14 -13.52 9.71
CA LYS A 51 11.73 -13.52 11.06
C LYS A 51 12.41 -12.21 11.41
N HIS A 52 13.14 -11.62 10.45
CA HIS A 52 13.88 -10.38 10.67
C HIS A 52 12.98 -9.13 10.60
N LEU A 53 12.03 -9.10 9.67
CA LEU A 53 11.37 -7.85 9.31
C LEU A 53 9.92 -7.73 9.81
N TRP A 54 9.24 -8.80 10.24
CA TRP A 54 7.79 -8.77 10.52
C TRP A 54 7.33 -7.71 11.54
N LYS A 55 8.20 -7.33 12.48
CA LYS A 55 7.91 -6.29 13.49
C LYS A 55 8.04 -4.86 12.97
N THR A 56 8.52 -4.66 11.74
CA THR A 56 8.63 -3.32 11.14
C THR A 56 7.28 -2.61 11.17
N GLU A 57 7.34 -1.35 11.56
CA GLU A 57 6.19 -0.46 11.70
C GLU A 57 5.68 -0.01 10.32
N THR A 58 4.39 0.26 10.23
CA THR A 58 3.82 0.97 9.08
C THR A 58 4.36 2.40 9.02
N GLY A 59 4.49 2.96 7.81
CA GLY A 59 5.07 4.27 7.58
C GLY A 59 6.56 4.26 7.29
N LYS A 60 7.26 3.13 7.44
CA LYS A 60 8.66 3.03 7.04
C LYS A 60 8.79 3.07 5.51
N VAL A 61 9.74 3.86 5.03
CA VAL A 61 10.21 3.85 3.65
C VAL A 61 11.22 2.71 3.52
N ILE A 62 11.05 1.87 2.50
CA ILE A 62 11.94 0.76 2.22
C ILE A 62 12.44 0.82 0.78
N ALA A 63 13.62 0.28 0.55
CA ALA A 63 14.12 -0.11 -0.77
C ALA A 63 14.19 -1.64 -0.84
N VAL A 64 13.78 -2.20 -1.97
CA VAL A 64 13.81 -3.64 -2.24
C VAL A 64 14.65 -3.89 -3.49
N LEU A 65 15.71 -4.66 -3.31
CA LEU A 65 16.64 -5.05 -4.36
C LEU A 65 16.21 -6.38 -4.99
N ASN A 66 16.10 -6.41 -6.32
CA ASN A 66 15.84 -7.61 -7.11
C ASN A 66 14.68 -8.49 -6.58
N PRO A 67 13.48 -7.94 -6.37
CA PRO A 67 12.36 -8.75 -5.91
C PRO A 67 11.89 -9.73 -6.99
N SER A 68 11.47 -10.91 -6.53
CA SER A 68 10.88 -11.95 -7.36
C SER A 68 9.37 -11.72 -7.45
N ILE A 69 8.88 -11.43 -8.65
CA ILE A 69 7.44 -11.26 -8.91
C ILE A 69 6.72 -12.60 -8.74
N MET A 70 5.65 -12.61 -7.96
CA MET A 70 4.82 -13.79 -7.74
C MET A 70 3.75 -13.93 -8.83
N PRO A 71 3.41 -15.15 -9.25
CA PRO A 71 2.31 -15.37 -10.18
C PRO A 71 0.98 -14.83 -9.62
N VAL A 72 0.18 -14.22 -10.49
CA VAL A 72 -1.17 -13.77 -10.13
C VAL A 72 -2.04 -15.00 -9.87
N SER A 73 -2.71 -15.07 -8.72
CA SER A 73 -3.64 -16.15 -8.44
C SER A 73 -4.81 -16.11 -9.44
N GLU A 74 -5.12 -17.22 -10.10
CA GLU A 74 -6.20 -17.34 -11.11
C GLU A 74 -7.57 -16.87 -10.61
N LYS A 75 -7.80 -16.88 -9.29
CA LYS A 75 -9.04 -16.40 -8.65
C LYS A 75 -9.21 -14.86 -8.67
N LYS A 76 -8.23 -14.12 -9.20
CA LYS A 76 -8.18 -12.64 -9.21
C LYS A 76 -7.85 -12.07 -10.61
N GLN A 77 -8.35 -12.67 -11.68
CA GLN A 77 -8.05 -12.26 -13.06
C GLN A 77 -8.35 -10.77 -13.41
N ASN A 78 -9.12 -10.05 -12.59
CA ASN A 78 -9.45 -8.63 -12.79
C ASN A 78 -8.75 -7.65 -11.83
N SER A 79 -7.83 -8.09 -10.96
CA SER A 79 -7.06 -7.16 -10.13
C SER A 79 -5.62 -7.05 -10.64
N PHE A 80 -5.17 -5.82 -10.89
CA PHE A 80 -3.77 -5.47 -11.15
C PHE A 80 -2.92 -5.58 -9.86
N ASP A 81 -3.22 -6.56 -9.00
CA ASP A 81 -2.56 -6.77 -7.71
C ASP A 81 -1.18 -7.38 -7.95
N VAL A 82 -0.18 -6.53 -8.22
CA VAL A 82 1.22 -6.98 -8.30
C VAL A 82 1.66 -7.46 -6.92
N SER A 83 2.22 -8.66 -6.88
CA SER A 83 2.76 -9.26 -5.67
C SER A 83 4.20 -9.71 -5.89
N PHE A 84 5.04 -9.59 -4.88
CA PHE A 84 6.43 -10.04 -4.96
C PHE A 84 6.95 -10.57 -3.62
N THR A 85 8.11 -11.21 -3.67
CA THR A 85 8.86 -11.66 -2.50
C THR A 85 10.37 -11.49 -2.71
N VAL A 86 11.15 -11.76 -1.67
CA VAL A 86 12.62 -11.84 -1.74
C VAL A 86 13.09 -13.11 -1.03
N ASP A 87 14.24 -13.62 -1.43
CA ASP A 87 14.89 -14.81 -0.86
C ASP A 87 15.78 -14.50 0.35
N ASN A 88 16.24 -13.25 0.50
CA ASN A 88 17.14 -12.81 1.56
C ASN A 88 16.67 -11.48 2.16
N TYR A 89 16.67 -11.37 3.50
CA TYR A 89 16.28 -10.15 4.21
C TYR A 89 17.21 -8.95 3.89
N GLN A 90 18.47 -9.21 3.53
CA GLN A 90 19.44 -8.17 3.16
C GLN A 90 19.09 -7.46 1.84
N LYS A 91 18.18 -8.03 1.03
CA LYS A 91 17.62 -7.36 -0.14
C LYS A 91 16.57 -6.30 0.22
N VAL A 92 16.26 -6.12 1.50
CA VAL A 92 15.33 -5.10 1.99
C VAL A 92 16.09 -4.12 2.88
N MET A 93 16.09 -2.84 2.50
CA MET A 93 16.72 -1.77 3.25
C MET A 93 15.66 -0.82 3.80
N ILE A 94 15.62 -0.64 5.12
CA ILE A 94 14.76 0.36 5.77
C ILE A 94 15.48 1.71 5.70
N LEU A 95 14.89 2.67 4.98
CA LEU A 95 15.47 4.00 4.78
C LEU A 95 15.10 4.98 5.91
N GLY A 96 13.92 4.85 6.50
CA GLY A 96 13.45 5.75 7.55
C GLY A 96 11.93 5.80 7.67
N MET A 97 11.41 6.82 8.36
CA MET A 97 9.97 7.07 8.47
C MET A 97 9.52 8.06 7.40
N SER A 98 8.43 7.75 6.69
CA SER A 98 7.83 8.67 5.73
C SER A 98 7.27 9.88 6.46
N LYS A 99 7.70 11.07 6.02
CA LYS A 99 7.15 12.34 6.52
C LYS A 99 5.77 12.63 5.92
N ASP A 100 5.49 12.10 4.74
CA ASP A 100 4.33 12.47 3.94
C ASP A 100 3.18 11.48 4.05
N MET A 101 3.44 10.23 4.47
CA MET A 101 2.35 9.30 4.77
C MET A 101 1.48 9.85 5.91
N GLY A 102 0.18 9.90 5.65
CA GLY A 102 -0.84 10.28 6.64
C GLY A 102 -2.09 9.43 6.50
N ARG A 103 -3.13 9.84 7.25
CA ARG A 103 -4.46 9.24 7.22
C ARG A 103 -5.48 10.28 6.80
N CYS A 104 -6.44 9.88 5.98
CA CYS A 104 -7.52 10.74 5.52
C CYS A 104 -8.28 11.36 6.70
N ARG A 105 -8.49 12.68 6.68
CA ARG A 105 -9.18 13.43 7.76
C ARG A 105 -10.71 13.37 7.72
N ALA A 106 -11.30 12.79 6.66
CA ALA A 106 -12.75 12.66 6.56
C ALA A 106 -13.30 11.54 7.46
N LYS A 107 -14.61 11.62 7.71
CA LYS A 107 -15.39 10.58 8.39
C LYS A 107 -16.15 9.73 7.38
N THR A 108 -16.30 8.45 7.69
CA THR A 108 -17.15 7.53 6.95
C THR A 108 -18.63 7.89 7.14
N LYS A 109 -19.52 7.25 6.37
CA LYS A 109 -20.97 7.39 6.54
C LYS A 109 -21.46 6.98 7.94
N SER A 110 -20.73 6.10 8.62
CA SER A 110 -21.02 5.68 10.00
C SER A 110 -20.44 6.63 11.06
N GLY A 111 -19.81 7.74 10.65
CA GLY A 111 -19.23 8.74 11.54
C GLY A 111 -17.84 8.39 12.10
N GLN A 112 -17.26 7.27 11.68
CA GLN A 112 -15.92 6.82 12.09
C GLN A 112 -14.83 7.50 11.25
N ASP A 113 -13.61 7.61 11.79
CA ASP A 113 -12.49 8.19 11.04
C ASP A 113 -12.05 7.28 9.88
N CYS A 114 -11.95 7.85 8.68
CA CYS A 114 -11.51 7.12 7.49
C CYS A 114 -10.13 6.49 7.70
N SER A 115 -9.98 5.20 7.38
CA SER A 115 -8.72 4.45 7.54
C SER A 115 -7.77 4.53 6.35
N ASN A 116 -8.18 5.17 5.25
CA ASN A 116 -7.33 5.24 4.05
C ASN A 116 -6.09 6.10 4.32
N PHE A 117 -4.95 5.61 3.86
CA PHE A 117 -3.72 6.40 3.83
C PHE A 117 -3.80 7.47 2.75
N ILE A 118 -2.99 8.52 2.91
CA ILE A 118 -2.88 9.64 1.99
C ILE A 118 -1.42 10.09 1.92
N ASN A 119 -1.11 10.84 0.87
CA ASN A 119 0.06 11.70 0.83
C ASN A 119 -0.32 13.11 1.33
N LYS A 120 0.18 13.47 2.52
CA LYS A 120 -0.05 14.77 3.16
C LYS A 120 0.47 15.95 2.34
N SER A 121 1.45 15.73 1.45
CA SER A 121 1.94 16.79 0.57
C SER A 121 0.99 17.07 -0.60
N GLN A 122 0.12 16.12 -0.94
CA GLN A 122 -0.86 16.26 -2.03
C GLN A 122 -2.26 16.62 -1.55
N GLY A 123 -2.60 16.35 -0.28
CA GLY A 123 -3.87 16.75 0.30
C GLY A 123 -4.17 16.05 1.62
N GLU A 124 -5.34 16.36 2.19
CA GLU A 124 -5.77 15.83 3.50
C GLU A 124 -6.84 14.73 3.42
N PHE A 125 -7.30 14.41 2.21
CA PHE A 125 -8.40 13.49 1.93
C PHE A 125 -7.99 12.43 0.89
N CYS A 126 -8.46 11.19 1.07
CA CYS A 126 -8.22 10.13 0.09
C CYS A 126 -9.04 10.35 -1.19
N THR A 127 -8.67 9.68 -2.29
CA THR A 127 -9.34 9.80 -3.60
C THR A 127 -10.85 9.68 -3.51
N TYR A 128 -11.35 8.71 -2.73
CA TYR A 128 -12.79 8.54 -2.48
C TYR A 128 -13.45 9.80 -1.91
N HIS A 129 -12.87 10.39 -0.86
CA HIS A 129 -13.44 11.56 -0.20
C HIS A 129 -13.28 12.84 -1.02
N VAL A 130 -12.22 12.96 -1.82
CA VAL A 130 -12.08 14.04 -2.80
C VAL A 130 -13.21 13.96 -3.84
N GLN A 131 -13.43 12.78 -4.44
CA GLN A 131 -14.50 12.58 -5.42
C GLN A 131 -15.89 12.78 -4.81
N TYR A 132 -16.10 12.30 -3.57
CA TYR A 132 -17.37 12.51 -2.86
C TYR A 132 -17.62 14.00 -2.59
N GLY A 133 -16.61 14.73 -2.13
CA GLY A 133 -16.67 16.18 -1.91
C GLY A 133 -17.00 16.92 -3.22
N TYR A 134 -16.30 16.58 -4.31
CA TYR A 134 -16.54 17.16 -5.63
C TYR A 134 -18.00 16.96 -6.08
N LYS A 135 -18.51 15.72 -6.01
CA LYS A 135 -19.91 15.41 -6.37
C LYS A 135 -20.92 16.19 -5.53
N LYS A 136 -20.67 16.31 -4.22
CA LYS A 136 -21.53 17.08 -3.31
C LYS A 136 -21.54 18.56 -3.67
N THR A 137 -20.40 19.17 -3.92
CA THR A 137 -20.32 20.58 -4.31
C THR A 137 -21.00 20.83 -5.67
N CYS A 138 -20.80 19.95 -6.65
CA CYS A 138 -21.48 20.05 -7.94
C CYS A 138 -23.01 19.96 -7.79
N SER A 139 -23.52 19.09 -6.91
CA SER A 139 -24.96 19.00 -6.65
C SER A 139 -25.58 20.29 -6.07
N GLN A 140 -24.76 21.18 -5.50
CA GLN A 140 -25.20 22.44 -4.89
C GLN A 140 -25.00 23.66 -5.81
N ARG A 141 -24.32 23.48 -6.95
CA ARG A 141 -23.98 24.56 -7.89
C ARG A 141 -24.45 24.18 -9.29
N VAL A 142 -25.58 24.75 -9.71
CA VAL A 142 -26.24 24.45 -10.99
C VAL A 142 -25.31 24.72 -12.18
N GLU A 143 -24.41 25.69 -12.07
CA GLU A 143 -23.39 26.00 -13.08
C GLU A 143 -22.31 24.92 -13.24
N LEU A 144 -22.07 24.13 -12.19
CA LEU A 144 -21.19 22.95 -12.23
C LEU A 144 -21.97 21.67 -12.59
N GLN A 145 -23.30 21.74 -12.66
CA GLN A 145 -24.16 20.69 -13.21
C GLN A 145 -24.22 20.84 -14.74
N ALA A 146 -23.11 20.64 -15.42
CA ALA A 146 -23.05 20.75 -16.87
C ALA A 146 -22.82 19.38 -17.55
N ARG A 147 -23.88 18.95 -18.27
CA ARG A 147 -23.98 17.98 -19.39
C ARG A 147 -23.34 16.61 -19.27
#